data_AF-A0A2S7D8J5-F1
#
_entry.id   AF-A0A2S7D8J5-F1
#
_cell.length_a   1.000
_cell.length_b   1.000
_cell.length_c   1.000
_cell.angle_alpha   90.00
_cell.angle_beta   90.00
_cell.angle_gamma   90.00
#
_symmetry.space_group_name_H-M   'P 1'
#
loop_
_entity.id
_entity.type
_entity.pdbx_description
1 polymer ?
#
loop_
_entity_poly.entity_id
_entity_poly.type
_entity_poly.pdbx_seq_one_letter_code
_entity_poly.pdbx_strand_id
1 'polypeptide(L)'
;MTPSRWRKAFRHTTHAGLAVLLVLGVFSDFIPAPSLSGRRWIAPMWLLGGGLTALVVVQAYRSGGWKAVVGKRPFNTVLAICLAPPLLGLLCWIVLARGAPWIYTRIAGTDFDQTHVMQATYVRSARTCKYRLSGGPLQDRFPSHLCIDEPLYRRHPEQRVSVRLSGQYSLLGMRIAAVTEAL
;
A
#
# COMPACT_ATOMS: atom_id res chain seq x y z
N MET A 1 26.39 -29.00 6.44
CA MET A 1 25.34 -28.14 5.83
C MET A 1 26.02 -26.91 5.22
N THR A 2 25.78 -26.60 3.94
CA THR A 2 26.61 -25.63 3.18
C THR A 2 26.08 -24.18 3.21
N PRO A 3 26.96 -23.16 3.23
CA PRO A 3 26.60 -21.74 3.32
C PRO A 3 25.78 -21.19 2.13
N SER A 4 25.70 -21.93 1.02
CA SER A 4 24.87 -21.56 -0.14
C SER A 4 23.37 -21.77 0.10
N ARG A 5 23.00 -22.74 0.96
CA ARG A 5 21.60 -23.04 1.30
C ARG A 5 20.99 -21.91 2.16
N TRP A 6 21.76 -21.38 3.10
CA TRP A 6 21.39 -20.23 3.94
C TRP A 6 21.11 -18.96 3.13
N ARG A 7 21.97 -18.64 2.15
CA ARG A 7 21.77 -17.50 1.24
C ARG A 7 20.47 -17.61 0.43
N LYS A 8 20.15 -18.80 -0.06
CA LYS A 8 18.92 -19.04 -0.82
C LYS A 8 17.70 -18.94 0.10
N ALA A 9 17.74 -19.58 1.27
CA ALA A 9 16.64 -19.55 2.24
C ALA A 9 16.33 -18.11 2.68
N PHE A 10 17.34 -17.36 3.11
CA PHE A 10 17.19 -15.95 3.50
C PHE A 10 16.58 -15.09 2.39
N ARG A 11 17.04 -15.29 1.15
CA ARG A 11 16.47 -14.59 0.00
C ARG A 11 14.97 -14.91 -0.16
N HIS A 12 14.57 -16.17 -0.12
CA HIS A 12 13.16 -16.54 -0.28
C HIS A 12 12.28 -15.99 0.85
N THR A 13 12.76 -16.05 2.09
CA THR A 13 12.02 -15.49 3.24
C THR A 13 11.85 -13.97 3.11
N THR A 14 12.86 -13.25 2.66
CA THR A 14 12.76 -11.79 2.44
C THR A 14 11.75 -11.45 1.35
N HIS A 15 11.76 -12.17 0.22
CA HIS A 15 10.78 -11.95 -0.85
C HIS A 15 9.36 -12.28 -0.39
N ALA A 16 9.18 -13.37 0.37
CA ALA A 16 7.88 -13.73 0.92
C ALA A 16 7.36 -12.65 1.89
N GLY A 17 8.22 -12.16 2.79
CA GLY A 17 7.87 -11.07 3.71
C GLY A 17 7.49 -9.79 2.98
N LEU A 18 8.24 -9.40 1.94
CA LEU A 18 7.92 -8.24 1.10
C LEU A 18 6.59 -8.43 0.36
N ALA A 19 6.32 -9.62 -0.18
CA ALA A 19 5.06 -9.92 -0.84
C ALA A 19 3.88 -9.80 0.13
N VAL A 20 4.01 -10.32 1.35
CA VAL A 20 2.99 -10.18 2.40
C VAL A 20 2.77 -8.70 2.74
N LEU A 21 3.84 -7.93 2.94
CA LEU A 21 3.75 -6.49 3.21
C LEU A 21 3.09 -5.71 2.08
N LEU A 22 3.35 -6.09 0.82
CA LEU A 22 2.72 -5.49 -0.35
C LEU A 22 1.21 -5.78 -0.38
N VAL A 23 0.82 -7.05 -0.20
CA VAL A 23 -0.59 -7.44 -0.15
C VAL A 23 -1.30 -6.69 0.99
N LEU A 24 -0.70 -6.68 2.18
CA LEU A 24 -1.23 -5.91 3.31
C LEU A 24 -1.35 -4.42 2.96
N GLY A 25 -0.30 -3.80 2.42
CA GLY A 25 -0.33 -2.38 2.08
C GLY A 25 -1.41 -2.00 1.06
N VAL A 26 -1.70 -2.88 0.10
CA VAL A 26 -2.75 -2.66 -0.91
C VAL A 26 -4.15 -2.82 -0.32
N PHE A 27 -4.37 -3.84 0.53
CA PHE A 27 -5.71 -4.20 1.01
C PHE A 27 -6.05 -3.69 2.42
N SER A 28 -5.08 -3.17 3.16
CA SER A 28 -5.33 -2.66 4.50
C SER A 28 -6.05 -1.31 4.45
N ASP A 29 -7.06 -1.17 5.32
CA ASP A 29 -7.69 0.10 5.71
C ASP A 29 -6.75 0.91 6.61
N PHE A 30 -5.58 1.25 6.06
CA PHE A 30 -4.59 2.10 6.68
C PHE A 30 -4.55 3.46 6.01
N ILE A 31 -4.55 4.50 6.83
CA ILE A 31 -4.40 5.89 6.43
C ILE A 31 -3.01 6.33 6.90
N PRO A 32 -2.01 6.42 6.00
CA PRO A 32 -0.68 6.89 6.37
C PRO A 32 -0.71 8.31 6.92
N ALA A 33 0.15 8.61 7.89
CA ALA A 33 0.35 9.95 8.41
C ALA A 33 0.79 10.92 7.29
N PRO A 34 0.47 12.23 7.38
CA PRO A 34 0.87 13.20 6.36
C PRO A 34 2.40 13.29 6.16
N SER A 35 3.17 12.91 7.18
CA SER A 35 4.63 12.80 7.11
C SER A 35 5.10 11.65 6.19
N LEU A 36 4.30 10.59 6.03
CA LEU A 36 4.58 9.39 5.23
C LEU A 36 3.81 9.37 3.89
N SER A 37 2.82 10.24 3.73
CA SER A 37 2.02 10.36 2.51
C SER A 37 2.03 11.79 1.98
N GLY A 38 2.49 11.96 0.75
CA GLY A 38 2.41 13.25 0.06
C GLY A 38 3.49 13.42 -0.99
N ARG A 39 3.47 14.59 -1.63
CA ARG A 39 4.35 14.92 -2.77
C ARG A 39 5.85 14.84 -2.44
N ARG A 40 6.21 15.04 -1.17
CA ARG A 40 7.59 14.95 -0.67
C ARG A 40 8.20 13.55 -0.79
N TRP A 41 7.37 12.50 -0.83
CA TRP A 41 7.84 11.11 -0.97
C TRP A 41 8.10 10.69 -2.42
N ILE A 42 7.66 11.47 -3.40
CA ILE A 42 7.84 11.12 -4.82
C ILE A 42 9.34 11.02 -5.15
N ALA A 43 10.10 12.08 -4.91
CA ALA A 43 11.54 12.11 -5.21
C ALA A 43 12.34 10.99 -4.51
N PRO A 44 12.24 10.76 -3.18
CA PRO A 44 13.00 9.70 -2.53
C PRO A 44 12.58 8.30 -3.00
N MET A 45 11.31 8.06 -3.31
CA MET A 45 10.86 6.77 -3.85
C MET A 45 11.33 6.55 -5.28
N TRP A 46 11.41 7.60 -6.10
CA TRP A 46 12.03 7.54 -7.42
C TRP A 46 13.53 7.25 -7.35
N LEU A 47 14.25 7.91 -6.44
CA LEU A 47 15.68 7.65 -6.22
C LEU A 47 15.92 6.22 -5.72
N LEU A 48 15.09 5.75 -4.79
CA LEU A 48 15.16 4.38 -4.28
C LEU A 48 14.86 3.36 -5.39
N GLY A 49 13.80 3.57 -6.17
CA GLY A 49 13.45 2.73 -7.31
C GLY A 49 14.54 2.72 -8.40
N GLY A 50 15.15 3.88 -8.66
CA GLY A 50 16.29 4.02 -9.57
C GLY A 50 17.51 3.26 -9.07
N GLY A 51 17.86 3.40 -7.79
CA GLY A 51 18.96 2.68 -7.15
C GLY A 51 18.77 1.16 -7.19
N LEU A 52 17.55 0.68 -6.90
CA LEU A 52 17.21 -0.74 -7.00
C LEU A 52 17.30 -1.24 -8.45
N THR A 53 16.81 -0.45 -9.41
CA THR A 53 16.92 -0.78 -10.84
C THR A 53 18.38 -0.89 -11.26
N ALA A 54 19.21 0.09 -10.89
CA ALA A 54 20.64 0.08 -11.17
C ALA A 54 21.33 -1.15 -10.56
N LEU A 55 20.97 -1.52 -9.32
CA LEU A 55 21.50 -2.71 -8.66
C LEU A 55 21.13 -3.99 -9.42
N VAL A 56 19.87 -4.14 -9.84
CA VAL A 56 19.41 -5.29 -10.65
C VAL A 56 20.16 -5.34 -11.99
N VAL A 57 20.29 -4.20 -12.67
CA VAL A 57 20.99 -4.07 -13.96
C VAL A 57 22.46 -4.43 -13.83
N VAL A 58 23.18 -3.85 -12.87
CA VAL A 58 24.60 -4.11 -12.62
C VAL A 58 24.83 -5.58 -12.25
N GLN A 59 23.94 -6.16 -11.43
CA GLN A 59 24.04 -7.56 -11.06
C GLN A 59 23.79 -8.50 -12.25
N ALA A 60 22.81 -8.18 -13.11
CA ALA A 60 22.56 -8.92 -14.34
C ALA A 60 23.73 -8.82 -15.33
N TYR A 61 24.39 -7.66 -15.40
CA TYR A 61 25.61 -7.47 -16.16
C TYR A 61 26.77 -8.32 -15.64
N ARG A 62 27.05 -8.26 -14.33
CA ARG A 62 28.15 -9.02 -13.69
C ARG A 62 27.97 -10.54 -13.76
N SER A 63 26.74 -11.02 -13.73
CA SER A 63 26.43 -12.46 -13.80
C SER A 63 26.41 -13.01 -15.23
N GLY A 64 26.66 -12.19 -16.25
CA GLY A 64 26.58 -12.58 -17.66
C GLY A 64 25.14 -12.74 -18.19
N GLY A 65 24.12 -12.60 -17.33
CA GLY A 65 22.71 -12.71 -17.68
C GLY A 65 22.20 -11.57 -18.57
N TRP A 66 22.93 -10.46 -18.67
CA TRP A 66 22.58 -9.31 -19.50
C TRP A 66 22.42 -9.66 -20.98
N LYS A 67 23.30 -10.51 -21.52
CA LYS A 67 23.20 -10.97 -22.91
C LYS A 67 21.95 -11.81 -23.17
N ALA A 68 21.46 -12.54 -22.17
CA ALA A 68 20.23 -13.32 -22.27
C ALA A 68 18.95 -12.46 -22.29
N VAL A 69 19.00 -11.27 -21.68
CA VAL A 69 17.87 -10.33 -21.60
C VAL A 69 17.84 -9.40 -22.82
N VAL A 70 18.96 -8.75 -23.15
CA VAL A 70 19.04 -7.76 -24.25
C VAL A 70 19.01 -8.43 -25.63
N GLY A 71 19.64 -9.59 -25.79
CA GLY A 71 19.88 -10.23 -27.09
C GLY A 71 18.63 -10.71 -27.82
N LYS A 72 17.46 -10.78 -27.16
CA LYS A 72 16.21 -11.24 -27.78
C LYS A 72 15.28 -10.10 -28.19
N ARG A 73 15.20 -9.00 -27.42
CA ARG A 73 14.30 -7.85 -27.66
C ARG A 73 14.84 -6.56 -27.02
N PRO A 74 15.64 -5.74 -27.75
CA PRO A 74 16.26 -4.54 -27.19
C PRO A 74 15.23 -3.49 -26.76
N PHE A 75 14.17 -3.29 -27.55
CA PHE A 75 13.09 -2.35 -27.24
C PHE A 75 12.41 -2.68 -25.90
N ASN A 76 12.05 -3.94 -25.68
CA ASN A 76 11.42 -4.38 -24.41
C ASN A 76 12.36 -4.19 -23.22
N THR A 77 13.67 -4.34 -23.42
CA THR A 77 14.65 -4.17 -22.36
C THR A 77 14.80 -2.71 -21.98
N VAL A 78 14.87 -1.80 -22.95
CA VAL A 78 14.89 -0.35 -22.71
C VAL A 78 13.60 0.09 -22.01
N LEU A 79 12.44 -0.37 -22.50
CA LEU A 79 11.15 -0.08 -21.87
C LEU A 79 11.10 -0.57 -20.42
N ALA A 80 11.58 -1.79 -20.14
CA ALA A 80 11.62 -2.32 -18.78
C ALA A 80 12.56 -1.51 -17.87
N ILE A 81 13.71 -1.06 -18.35
CA ILE A 81 14.64 -0.22 -17.58
C ILE A 81 14.03 1.15 -17.29
N CYS A 82 13.28 1.73 -18.22
CA CYS A 82 12.59 3.01 -17.99
C CYS A 82 11.40 2.89 -17.03
N LEU A 83 10.67 1.77 -17.08
CA LEU A 83 9.50 1.53 -16.22
C LEU A 83 9.84 0.96 -14.84
N ALA A 84 10.98 0.31 -14.68
CA ALA A 84 11.37 -0.31 -13.41
C ALA A 84 11.51 0.71 -12.25
N PRO A 85 12.13 1.89 -12.41
CA PRO A 85 12.26 2.87 -11.33
C PRO A 85 10.92 3.33 -10.74
N PRO A 86 9.93 3.80 -11.52
CA PRO A 86 8.64 4.21 -10.95
C PRO A 86 7.89 3.03 -10.32
N LEU A 87 7.94 1.84 -10.93
CA LEU A 87 7.26 0.65 -10.39
C LEU A 87 7.88 0.20 -9.06
N LEU A 88 9.20 0.08 -9.00
CA LEU A 88 9.92 -0.31 -7.78
C LEU A 88 9.76 0.76 -6.69
N GLY A 89 9.80 2.04 -7.05
CA GLY A 89 9.52 3.14 -6.13
C GLY A 89 8.11 3.05 -5.54
N LEU A 90 7.10 2.78 -6.38
CA LEU A 90 5.72 2.58 -5.92
C LEU A 90 5.60 1.38 -4.97
N LEU A 91 6.20 0.24 -5.31
CA LEU A 91 6.20 -0.95 -4.44
C LEU A 91 6.88 -0.67 -3.10
N CYS A 92 8.02 0.03 -3.11
CA CYS A 92 8.69 0.45 -1.88
C CYS A 92 7.79 1.37 -1.04
N TRP A 93 7.11 2.31 -1.68
CA TRP A 93 6.17 3.19 -1.00
C TRP A 93 5.01 2.41 -0.37
N ILE A 94 4.41 1.44 -1.07
CA ILE A 94 3.33 0.60 -0.52
C ILE A 94 3.82 -0.14 0.73
N VAL A 95 5.02 -0.71 0.68
CA VAL A 95 5.60 -1.41 1.85
C VAL A 95 5.88 -0.44 3.00
N LEU A 96 6.57 0.67 2.73
CA LEU A 96 7.09 1.57 3.76
C LEU A 96 6.05 2.53 4.33
N ALA A 97 5.07 2.95 3.54
CA ALA A 97 4.05 3.91 3.95
C ALA A 97 2.71 3.24 4.32
N ARG A 98 2.44 2.00 3.88
CA ARG A 98 1.18 1.31 4.19
C ARG A 98 1.40 0.00 4.94
N GLY A 99 2.06 -0.98 4.31
CA GLY A 99 2.16 -2.34 4.85
C GLY A 99 2.85 -2.41 6.21
N ALA A 100 4.08 -1.88 6.31
CA ALA A 100 4.84 -1.88 7.56
C ALA A 100 4.21 -0.96 8.63
N PRO A 101 3.78 0.28 8.32
CA PRO A 101 3.05 1.12 9.27
C PRO A 101 1.75 0.51 9.79
N TRP A 102 1.02 -0.26 8.98
CA TRP A 102 -0.18 -0.95 9.42
C TRP A 102 0.13 -2.03 10.45
N ILE A 103 1.19 -2.83 10.24
CA ILE A 103 1.65 -3.82 11.22
C ILE A 103 2.10 -3.11 12.51
N TYR A 104 2.88 -2.05 12.39
CA TYR A 104 3.34 -1.29 13.56
C TYR A 104 2.15 -0.73 14.35
N THR A 105 1.21 -0.07 13.68
CA THR A 105 0.03 0.52 14.31
C THR A 105 -0.90 -0.54 14.89
N ARG A 106 -0.90 -1.76 14.33
CA ARG A 106 -1.62 -2.91 14.91
C ARG A 106 -1.05 -3.35 16.26
N ILE A 107 0.27 -3.27 16.44
CA ILE A 107 0.97 -3.83 17.61
C ILE A 107 1.20 -2.76 18.69
N ALA A 108 1.56 -1.55 18.28
CA ALA A 108 2.00 -0.46 19.16
C ALA A 108 1.11 0.79 19.04
N GLY A 109 0.02 0.73 18.27
CA GLY A 109 -0.94 1.83 18.19
C GLY A 109 -1.84 1.89 19.41
N THR A 110 -2.33 3.07 19.70
CA THR A 110 -3.31 3.35 20.75
C THR A 110 -4.71 3.31 20.17
N ASP A 111 -5.66 2.73 20.90
CA ASP A 111 -7.04 2.66 20.42
C ASP A 111 -7.66 4.06 20.32
N PHE A 112 -8.48 4.26 19.29
CA PHE A 112 -9.33 5.44 19.17
C PHE A 112 -10.75 5.03 18.84
N ASP A 113 -11.65 5.94 19.21
CA ASP A 113 -13.06 5.81 18.90
C ASP A 113 -13.65 7.21 18.72
N GLN A 114 -14.01 7.54 17.49
CA GLN A 114 -14.45 8.88 17.12
C GLN A 114 -15.63 8.84 16.15
N THR A 115 -16.61 9.70 16.41
CA THR A 115 -17.77 9.89 15.55
C THR A 115 -17.48 10.94 14.48
N HIS A 116 -17.72 10.58 13.22
CA HIS A 116 -17.51 11.43 12.06
C HIS A 116 -18.71 11.36 11.12
N VAL A 117 -19.05 12.49 10.52
CA VAL A 117 -20.07 12.52 9.46
C VAL A 117 -19.41 12.19 8.14
N MET A 118 -19.86 11.12 7.48
CA MET A 118 -19.30 10.61 6.24
C MET A 118 -20.39 10.40 5.19
N GLN A 119 -20.05 10.50 3.91
CA GLN A 119 -20.96 10.30 2.79
C GLN A 119 -20.93 8.85 2.33
N ALA A 120 -22.06 8.16 2.43
CA ALA A 120 -22.25 6.83 1.84
C ALA A 120 -22.50 6.98 0.33
N THR A 121 -21.82 6.18 -0.49
CA THR A 121 -21.90 6.23 -1.97
C THR A 121 -21.86 4.82 -2.55
N TYR A 122 -22.54 4.62 -3.68
CA TYR A 122 -22.49 3.37 -4.43
C TYR A 122 -21.78 3.52 -5.77
N VAL A 123 -20.80 2.65 -6.01
CA VAL A 123 -20.01 2.60 -7.25
C VAL A 123 -20.27 1.30 -7.99
N ARG A 124 -21.15 1.38 -9.00
CA ARG A 124 -21.58 0.22 -9.80
C ARG A 124 -20.44 -0.50 -10.53
N SER A 125 -19.41 0.22 -10.96
CA SER A 125 -18.28 -0.33 -11.72
C SER A 125 -17.21 -1.02 -10.86
N ALA A 126 -17.30 -0.91 -9.53
CA ALA A 126 -16.32 -1.51 -8.63
C ALA A 126 -16.57 -3.01 -8.44
N ARG A 127 -15.50 -3.83 -8.54
CA ARG A 127 -15.61 -5.29 -8.34
C ARG A 127 -15.67 -5.71 -6.88
N THR A 128 -14.84 -5.09 -6.03
CA THR A 128 -14.65 -5.51 -4.62
C THR A 128 -15.21 -4.53 -3.59
N CYS A 129 -15.26 -3.23 -3.92
CA CYS A 129 -15.68 -2.18 -3.01
C CYS A 129 -16.77 -1.32 -3.67
N LYS A 130 -17.99 -1.87 -3.71
CA LYS A 130 -19.16 -1.23 -4.32
C LYS A 130 -19.77 -0.15 -3.44
N TYR A 131 -19.85 -0.40 -2.14
CA TYR A 131 -20.39 0.53 -1.17
C TYR A 131 -19.24 1.21 -0.44
N ARG A 132 -19.26 2.55 -0.39
CA ARG A 132 -18.13 3.35 0.08
C ARG A 132 -18.57 4.46 1.02
N LEU A 133 -17.83 4.67 2.10
CA LEU A 133 -17.88 5.89 2.89
C LEU A 133 -16.73 6.81 2.50
N SER A 134 -17.03 8.07 2.21
CA SER A 134 -16.02 9.09 1.92
C SER A 134 -16.22 10.34 2.78
N GLY A 135 -15.20 11.18 2.89
CA GLY A 135 -15.19 12.37 3.74
C GLY A 135 -14.62 12.12 5.15
N GLY A 136 -14.86 13.06 6.06
CA GLY A 136 -14.33 13.02 7.42
C GLY A 136 -12.79 12.91 7.44
N PRO A 137 -12.19 12.01 8.23
CA PRO A 137 -10.74 11.88 8.37
C PRO A 137 -10.05 11.31 7.11
N LEU A 138 -10.81 10.84 6.12
CA LEU A 138 -10.30 10.39 4.82
C LEU A 138 -10.19 11.52 3.80
N GLN A 139 -10.71 12.71 4.11
CA GLN A 139 -10.65 13.85 3.20
C GLN A 139 -9.16 14.17 2.91
N ASP A 140 -8.83 14.27 1.62
CA ASP A 140 -7.47 14.48 1.11
C ASP A 140 -6.44 13.38 1.45
N ARG A 141 -6.90 12.21 1.90
CA ARG A 141 -6.06 11.03 2.14
C ARG A 141 -6.30 9.96 1.08
N PHE A 142 -5.32 9.08 0.89
CA PHE A 142 -5.44 7.91 0.02
C PHE A 142 -5.46 6.61 0.84
N PRO A 143 -6.45 5.71 0.65
CA PRO A 143 -7.65 5.90 -0.17
C PRO A 143 -8.58 6.95 0.45
N SER A 144 -9.31 7.68 -0.39
CA SER A 144 -10.28 8.70 0.03
C SER A 144 -11.64 8.12 0.43
N HIS A 145 -11.72 6.81 0.56
CA HIS A 145 -12.92 6.06 0.87
C HIS A 145 -12.62 4.80 1.69
N LEU A 146 -13.61 4.37 2.47
CA LEU A 146 -13.66 3.09 3.16
C LEU A 146 -14.72 2.22 2.53
N CYS A 147 -14.46 0.92 2.43
CA CYS A 147 -15.46 -0.04 2.00
C CYS A 147 -16.42 -0.35 3.15
N ILE A 148 -17.71 -0.35 2.86
CA ILE A 148 -18.74 -0.69 3.84
C ILE A 148 -19.56 -1.89 3.39
N ASP A 149 -20.22 -2.52 4.35
CA ASP A 149 -21.16 -3.59 4.07
C ASP A 149 -22.45 -3.05 3.45
N GLU A 150 -23.06 -3.86 2.59
CA GLU A 150 -24.32 -3.55 1.91
C GLU A 150 -25.47 -3.17 2.87
N PRO A 151 -25.67 -3.85 4.02
CA PRO A 151 -26.74 -3.48 4.95
C PRO A 151 -26.58 -2.07 5.52
N LEU A 152 -25.36 -1.64 5.78
CA LEU A 152 -25.06 -0.29 6.26
C LEU A 152 -25.46 0.76 5.21
N TYR A 153 -25.10 0.50 3.95
CA TYR A 153 -25.48 1.37 2.83
C TYR A 153 -26.99 1.41 2.61
N ARG A 154 -27.67 0.26 2.61
CA ARG A 154 -29.11 0.18 2.31
C ARG A 154 -29.98 0.96 3.30
N ARG A 155 -29.53 1.14 4.54
CA ARG A 155 -30.23 1.97 5.53
C ARG A 155 -30.14 3.47 5.21
N HIS A 156 -29.06 3.90 4.55
CA HIS A 156 -28.79 5.30 4.24
C HIS A 156 -28.16 5.49 2.84
N PRO A 157 -28.92 5.20 1.77
CA PRO A 157 -28.39 5.25 0.40
C PRO A 157 -28.08 6.69 -0.02
N GLU A 158 -26.87 6.93 -0.51
CA GLU A 158 -26.40 8.25 -1.00
C GLU A 158 -26.56 9.40 0.01
N GLN A 159 -26.53 9.10 1.31
CA GLN A 159 -26.74 10.08 2.39
C GLN A 159 -25.48 10.29 3.23
N ARG A 160 -25.45 11.42 3.95
CA ARG A 160 -24.49 11.65 5.02
C ARG A 160 -24.94 10.92 6.27
N VAL A 161 -24.07 10.06 6.80
CA VAL A 161 -24.34 9.23 7.96
C VAL A 161 -23.31 9.56 9.04
N SER A 162 -23.79 9.69 10.27
CA SER A 162 -22.91 9.77 11.43
C SER A 162 -22.40 8.36 11.73
N VAL A 163 -21.11 8.14 11.52
CA VAL A 163 -20.48 6.84 11.76
C VAL A 163 -19.43 6.96 12.85
N ARG A 164 -19.40 5.95 13.72
CA ARG A 164 -18.40 5.76 14.74
C ARG A 164 -17.28 4.91 14.16
N LEU A 165 -16.11 5.53 13.98
CA LEU A 165 -14.89 4.90 13.50
C LEU A 165 -14.06 4.48 14.71
N SER A 166 -13.73 3.19 14.79
CA SER A 166 -12.84 2.67 15.81
C SER A 166 -11.66 1.92 15.19
N GLY A 167 -10.53 1.97 15.89
CA GLY A 167 -9.29 1.40 15.40
C GLY A 167 -8.11 1.83 16.24
N GLN A 168 -6.94 1.94 15.61
CA GLN A 168 -5.67 2.25 16.26
C GLN A 168 -5.00 3.41 15.55
N TYR A 169 -4.47 4.35 16.31
CA TYR A 169 -3.65 5.44 15.78
C TYR A 169 -2.21 5.31 16.27
N SER A 170 -1.27 5.78 15.46
CA SER A 170 0.13 5.90 15.80
C SER A 170 0.75 7.11 15.10
N LEU A 171 2.01 7.42 15.40
CA LEU A 171 2.77 8.45 14.70
C LEU A 171 2.89 8.19 13.18
N LEU A 172 2.73 6.93 12.75
CA LEU A 172 2.82 6.53 11.34
C LEU A 172 1.48 6.62 10.61
N GLY A 173 0.36 6.78 11.31
CA GLY A 173 -0.96 6.88 10.70
C GLY A 173 -2.06 6.22 11.53
N MET A 174 -3.16 5.90 10.86
CA MET A 174 -4.36 5.35 11.49
C MET A 174 -4.78 4.07 10.79
N ARG A 175 -5.09 3.04 11.56
CA ARG A 175 -5.74 1.81 11.11
C ARG A 175 -7.20 1.86 11.51
N ILE A 176 -8.09 1.62 10.56
CA ILE A 176 -9.52 1.47 10.84
C ILE A 176 -9.82 -0.01 11.03
N ALA A 177 -10.47 -0.34 12.14
CA ALA A 177 -10.80 -1.73 12.50
C ALA A 177 -12.30 -2.01 12.37
N ALA A 178 -13.15 -1.05 12.74
CA ALA A 178 -14.60 -1.18 12.61
C ALA A 178 -15.26 0.16 12.31
N VAL A 179 -16.38 0.08 11.61
CA VAL A 179 -17.29 1.19 11.30
C VAL A 179 -18.67 0.80 11.78
N THR A 180 -19.25 1.61 12.65
CA THR A 180 -20.61 1.41 13.18
C THR A 180 -21.40 2.70 13.07
N GLU A 181 -22.74 2.62 13.11
CA GLU A 181 -23.57 3.82 13.18
C GLU A 181 -23.42 4.47 14.55
N ALA A 182 -23.32 5.80 14.57
CA ALA A 182 -23.40 6.55 15.81
C ALA A 182 -24.89 6.80 16.12
N LEU A 183 -25.35 6.21 17.22
CA LEU A 183 -26.68 6.42 17.81
C LEU A 183 -26.83 7.85 18.34
#